data_AF-A0A371R8E8-F1
#
_entry.id   AF-A0A371R8E8-F1
#
_cell.length_a   1.000
_cell.length_b   1.000
_cell.length_c   1.000
_cell.angle_alpha   90.00
_cell.angle_beta   90.00
_cell.angle_gamma   90.00
#
_symmetry.space_group_name_H-M   'P 1'
#
loop_
_entity.id
_entity.type
_entity.pdbx_description
1 polymer ?
#
loop_
_entity_poly.entity_id
_entity_poly.type
_entity_poly.pdbx_seq_one_letter_code
_entity_poly.pdbx_strand_id
1 'polypeptide(L)'
;MTKYLALSGALLVAACSTTPLPAKRPLSEDHLQQLATTNVVTSENVQGVKAGWFQQDSSATSAQYGLIGALVSATMDGIANAGPASRARAISDEIATVIEPEVLDRMLTAAIVKAKETDEMTTTVNYGEVSSIQKVLHSDPIDDSISVTTDYILSEDATTLKVIANVSYENKEIPYVTPFTFEGSVPKSEEEGPLYKNIFAYISDQQEIPPLTDEMKAELVEIVKASYRDEDGQLPTDGVAFKKLTRDLENAKDDKLSNGEASIFTAKKWTENDGEFLYRELAKAHDFIARYIIIDMNDTSIPSIEDEDVIVEELEDFRTITRAGGVVNAGSYVSTPGNYVGTVTFGNAQAVTEEAEDRLYELHKEARKAKKKKN
;
A
#
# COMPACT_ATOMS: atom_id res chain seq x y z
N MET A 1 -13.01 -54.11 35.86
CA MET A 1 -11.99 -53.66 34.89
C MET A 1 -12.49 -52.37 34.26
N THR A 2 -12.04 -51.21 34.75
CA THR A 2 -10.97 -50.35 34.16
C THR A 2 -11.53 -49.48 33.01
N LYS A 3 -12.03 -48.26 33.31
CA LYS A 3 -11.37 -46.92 33.25
C LYS A 3 -10.92 -46.48 31.84
N TYR A 4 -11.33 -45.25 31.47
CA TYR A 4 -10.76 -44.18 30.60
C TYR A 4 -11.95 -43.52 29.85
N LEU A 5 -12.59 -42.41 30.28
CA LEU A 5 -12.10 -41.04 30.46
C LEU A 5 -11.26 -40.55 29.27
N ALA A 6 -11.93 -39.96 28.29
CA ALA A 6 -11.33 -39.04 27.32
C ALA A 6 -12.22 -37.80 27.24
N LEU A 7 -11.80 -36.82 28.03
CA LEU A 7 -12.25 -35.45 28.10
C LEU A 7 -11.79 -34.75 26.80
N SER A 8 -12.62 -34.72 25.75
CA SER A 8 -12.35 -33.86 24.60
C SER A 8 -12.91 -32.48 24.90
N GLY A 9 -12.07 -31.66 25.52
CA GLY A 9 -12.36 -30.25 25.78
C GLY A 9 -12.70 -29.54 24.47
N ALA A 10 -13.85 -28.88 24.46
CA ALA A 10 -14.08 -27.77 23.56
C ALA A 10 -13.00 -26.73 23.84
N LEU A 11 -11.96 -26.72 22.99
CA LEU A 11 -11.11 -25.56 22.80
C LEU A 11 -12.03 -24.47 22.23
N LEU A 12 -12.68 -23.74 23.14
CA LEU A 12 -13.14 -22.39 22.90
C LEU A 12 -11.87 -21.58 22.57
N VAL A 13 -11.49 -21.61 21.30
CA VAL A 13 -10.72 -20.52 20.72
C VAL A 13 -11.65 -19.33 20.87
N ALA A 14 -11.42 -18.53 21.91
CA ALA A 14 -11.92 -17.18 21.97
C ALA A 14 -11.25 -16.43 20.81
N ALA A 15 -11.74 -16.65 19.60
CA ALA A 15 -11.65 -15.66 18.56
C ALA A 15 -12.35 -14.45 19.16
N CYS A 16 -11.59 -13.40 19.46
CA CYS A 16 -12.16 -12.07 19.55
C CYS A 16 -12.84 -11.83 18.19
N SER A 17 -14.13 -12.15 18.09
CA SER A 17 -14.96 -11.79 16.95
C SER A 17 -15.14 -10.28 17.03
N THR A 18 -14.14 -9.53 16.58
CA THR A 18 -14.34 -8.12 16.32
C THR A 18 -15.34 -8.04 15.17
N THR A 19 -16.53 -7.50 15.45
CA THR A 19 -17.49 -7.17 14.40
C THR A 19 -16.75 -6.37 13.33
N PRO A 20 -16.74 -6.82 12.06
CA PRO A 20 -16.05 -6.08 11.01
C PRO A 20 -16.68 -4.69 10.90
N LEU A 21 -15.85 -3.66 10.91
CA LEU A 21 -16.28 -2.28 10.77
C LEU A 21 -15.85 -1.74 9.41
N PRO A 22 -16.62 -0.78 8.86
CA PRO A 22 -16.21 -0.03 7.69
C PRO A 22 -14.83 0.63 7.85
N ALA A 23 -14.14 0.82 6.74
CA ALA A 23 -12.87 1.55 6.70
C ALA A 23 -13.07 3.02 7.05
N LYS A 24 -14.10 3.64 6.46
CA LYS A 24 -14.45 5.04 6.73
C LYS A 24 -15.08 5.19 8.11
N ARG A 25 -14.60 6.18 8.85
CA ARG A 25 -15.24 6.78 10.02
C ARG A 25 -15.51 8.25 9.69
N PRO A 26 -16.78 8.64 9.45
CA PRO A 26 -17.10 10.03 9.13
C PRO A 26 -16.97 10.95 10.35
N LEU A 27 -16.78 12.24 10.09
CA LEU A 27 -17.01 13.28 11.08
C LEU A 27 -18.52 13.42 11.36
N SER A 28 -18.88 13.80 12.59
CA SER A 28 -20.25 14.21 12.92
C SER A 28 -20.48 15.66 12.47
N GLU A 29 -21.75 16.08 12.35
CA GLU A 29 -22.08 17.49 12.10
C GLU A 29 -21.50 18.42 13.16
N ASP A 30 -21.50 18.00 14.43
CA ASP A 30 -20.92 18.75 15.54
C ASP A 30 -19.40 18.88 15.41
N HIS A 31 -18.72 17.83 14.92
CA HIS A 31 -17.28 17.91 14.61
C HIS A 31 -17.04 18.89 13.46
N LEU A 32 -17.82 18.81 12.38
CA LEU A 32 -17.68 19.72 11.24
C LEU A 32 -17.84 21.20 11.65
N GLN A 33 -18.74 21.52 12.57
CA GLN A 33 -18.90 22.90 13.05
C GLN A 33 -17.70 23.41 13.87
N GLN A 34 -16.93 22.50 14.48
CA GLN A 34 -15.71 22.82 15.22
C GLN A 34 -14.48 22.87 14.31
N LEU A 35 -14.56 22.28 13.12
CA LEU A 35 -13.49 22.16 12.15
C LEU A 35 -13.69 23.17 11.02
N ALA A 36 -12.79 24.15 10.93
CA ALA A 36 -12.76 25.08 9.82
C ALA A 36 -11.55 24.77 8.91
N THR A 37 -10.51 25.58 9.03
CA THR A 37 -9.24 25.36 8.36
C THR A 37 -8.38 24.44 9.22
N THR A 38 -8.09 23.24 8.73
CA THR A 38 -7.36 22.20 9.48
C THR A 38 -6.00 21.94 8.83
N ASN A 39 -4.94 21.94 9.63
CA ASN A 39 -3.60 21.66 9.15
C ASN A 39 -3.48 20.23 8.63
N VAL A 40 -2.63 20.05 7.62
CA VAL A 40 -2.33 18.74 7.04
C VAL A 40 -0.89 18.40 7.34
N VAL A 41 -0.68 17.16 7.78
CA VAL A 41 0.65 16.61 7.94
C VAL A 41 0.78 15.33 7.14
N THR A 42 1.70 15.34 6.19
CA THR A 42 2.07 14.16 5.42
C THR A 42 3.16 13.38 6.16
N SER A 43 3.04 12.06 6.21
CA SER A 43 4.14 11.21 6.66
C SER A 43 5.14 11.07 5.51
N GLU A 44 6.38 11.46 5.75
CA GLU A 44 7.47 11.28 4.77
C GLU A 44 7.56 9.81 4.36
N ASN A 45 7.52 9.58 3.05
CA ASN A 45 7.72 8.26 2.50
C ASN A 45 9.23 8.00 2.43
N VAL A 46 9.70 7.02 3.19
CA VAL A 46 11.12 6.61 3.20
C VAL A 46 11.38 5.36 2.37
N GLN A 47 10.33 4.77 1.80
CA GLN A 47 10.36 3.48 1.12
C GLN A 47 10.39 3.58 -0.41
N GLY A 48 9.97 4.73 -0.96
CA GLY A 48 9.77 4.91 -2.39
C GLY A 48 8.66 4.02 -2.95
N VAL A 49 8.80 3.68 -4.23
CA VAL A 49 7.91 2.75 -4.93
C VAL A 49 8.34 1.30 -4.68
N LYS A 50 7.45 0.54 -4.07
CA LYS A 50 7.67 -0.86 -3.71
C LYS A 50 7.29 -1.78 -4.86
N ALA A 51 8.01 -2.88 -5.04
CA ALA A 51 7.62 -3.94 -5.96
C ALA A 51 6.95 -5.10 -5.21
N GLY A 52 5.73 -5.46 -5.61
CA GLY A 52 5.03 -6.61 -5.07
C GLY A 52 5.63 -7.93 -5.54
N TRP A 53 5.62 -8.95 -4.67
CA TRP A 53 5.99 -10.33 -5.03
C TRP A 53 5.25 -11.34 -4.14
N PHE A 54 5.22 -12.61 -4.55
CA PHE A 54 4.64 -13.68 -3.73
C PHE A 54 5.68 -14.43 -2.91
N GLN A 55 5.67 -14.19 -1.61
CA GLN A 55 6.31 -15.02 -0.61
C GLN A 55 5.59 -16.36 -0.48
N GLN A 56 6.34 -17.44 -0.66
CA GLN A 56 5.88 -18.80 -0.43
C GLN A 56 5.97 -19.11 1.07
N ASP A 57 4.90 -18.77 1.81
CA ASP A 57 4.63 -19.33 3.13
C ASP A 57 3.34 -20.14 3.14
N SER A 58 3.39 -21.27 3.86
CA SER A 58 2.39 -22.35 3.85
C SER A 58 1.15 -22.08 4.72
N SER A 59 0.87 -20.83 5.08
CA SER A 59 -0.39 -20.43 5.69
C SER A 59 -0.95 -19.19 5.00
N ALA A 60 -2.10 -19.39 4.36
CA ALA A 60 -2.91 -18.38 3.72
C ALA A 60 -3.25 -17.22 4.67
N THR A 61 -2.72 -16.01 4.44
CA THR A 61 -3.14 -14.86 5.27
C THR A 61 -3.12 -13.49 4.60
N SER A 62 -2.74 -13.34 3.34
CA SER A 62 -2.50 -12.01 2.74
C SER A 62 -3.33 -11.69 1.50
N ALA A 63 -3.77 -12.72 0.74
CA ALA A 63 -4.65 -12.53 -0.41
C ALA A 63 -6.14 -12.32 -0.03
N GLN A 64 -6.51 -12.50 1.25
CA GLN A 64 -7.92 -12.44 1.70
C GLN A 64 -8.33 -11.08 2.30
N TYR A 65 -7.41 -10.12 2.43
CA TYR A 65 -7.70 -8.82 3.04
C TYR A 65 -7.37 -7.73 2.04
N GLY A 66 -8.35 -7.26 1.26
CA GLY A 66 -8.20 -6.36 0.09
C GLY A 66 -7.21 -5.19 0.21
N LEU A 67 -7.70 -3.95 0.15
CA LEU A 67 -6.85 -2.75 0.08
C LEU A 67 -5.89 -2.59 1.28
N ILE A 68 -6.23 -3.19 2.42
CA ILE A 68 -5.57 -3.02 3.73
C ILE A 68 -4.53 -4.12 4.04
N GLY A 69 -4.61 -5.29 3.41
CA GLY A 69 -3.86 -6.49 3.85
C GLY A 69 -2.38 -6.56 3.49
N ALA A 70 -1.85 -5.57 2.75
CA ALA A 70 -0.49 -5.64 2.20
C ALA A 70 0.63 -5.17 3.16
N LEU A 71 0.30 -4.77 4.39
CA LEU A 71 1.23 -3.98 5.22
C LEU A 71 2.06 -4.76 6.27
N VAL A 72 2.00 -6.10 6.37
CA VAL A 72 2.80 -6.80 7.40
C VAL A 72 3.37 -8.17 6.97
N SER A 73 4.68 -8.29 7.27
CA SER A 73 5.53 -9.47 7.49
C SER A 73 6.43 -9.93 6.34
N ALA A 74 7.73 -9.69 6.51
CA ALA A 74 8.80 -10.45 5.85
C ALA A 74 9.84 -10.85 6.91
N THR A 75 9.64 -12.01 7.54
CA THR A 75 10.76 -12.82 8.01
C THR A 75 10.38 -14.29 7.89
N MET A 76 11.27 -15.06 7.24
CA MET A 76 11.38 -16.53 7.19
C MET A 76 10.83 -17.24 5.93
N ASP A 77 11.68 -17.42 4.91
CA ASP A 77 12.46 -18.65 4.66
C ASP A 77 13.46 -18.29 3.54
N GLY A 78 14.65 -17.84 3.95
CA GLY A 78 15.54 -17.03 3.10
C GLY A 78 15.98 -17.74 1.81
N ILE A 79 15.94 -19.07 1.77
CA ILE A 79 16.39 -19.82 0.60
C ILE A 79 15.30 -19.91 -0.48
N ALA A 80 14.02 -20.08 -0.13
CA ALA A 80 12.94 -20.24 -1.12
C ALA A 80 12.54 -18.91 -1.75
N ASN A 81 12.61 -17.83 -0.97
CA ASN A 81 12.11 -16.52 -1.35
C ASN A 81 13.19 -15.55 -1.87
N ALA A 82 14.49 -15.89 -1.77
CA ALA A 82 15.59 -15.01 -2.19
C ALA A 82 15.50 -14.55 -3.65
N GLY A 83 15.19 -15.45 -4.59
CA GLY A 83 15.12 -15.12 -6.02
C GLY A 83 14.01 -14.10 -6.34
N PRO A 84 12.73 -14.41 -6.03
CA PRO A 84 11.62 -13.46 -6.21
C PRO A 84 11.82 -12.14 -5.47
N ALA A 85 12.28 -12.16 -4.22
CA ALA A 85 12.53 -10.96 -3.44
C ALA A 85 13.65 -10.10 -4.04
N SER A 86 14.74 -10.73 -4.50
CA SER A 86 15.85 -10.01 -5.15
C SER A 86 15.43 -9.36 -6.47
N ARG A 87 14.57 -10.02 -7.27
CA ARG A 87 14.03 -9.42 -8.50
C ARG A 87 13.11 -8.24 -8.20
N ALA A 88 12.22 -8.39 -7.23
CA ALA A 88 11.36 -7.29 -6.79
C ALA A 88 12.20 -6.10 -6.28
N ARG A 89 13.26 -6.36 -5.50
CA ARG A 89 14.19 -5.30 -5.06
C ARG A 89 14.85 -4.60 -6.24
N ALA A 90 15.39 -5.35 -7.21
CA ALA A 90 16.00 -4.76 -8.40
C ALA A 90 15.03 -3.87 -9.20
N ILE A 91 13.74 -4.23 -9.25
CA ILE A 91 12.70 -3.38 -9.85
C ILE A 91 12.50 -2.10 -9.04
N SER A 92 12.40 -2.19 -7.71
CA SER A 92 12.33 -1.01 -6.85
C SER A 92 13.55 -0.10 -7.02
N ASP A 93 14.76 -0.67 -7.11
CA ASP A 93 16.00 0.07 -7.36
C ASP A 93 15.97 0.76 -8.72
N GLU A 94 15.50 0.08 -9.77
CA GLU A 94 15.34 0.64 -11.10
C GLU A 94 14.37 1.84 -11.10
N ILE A 95 13.21 1.70 -10.44
CA ILE A 95 12.23 2.79 -10.32
C ILE A 95 12.81 3.98 -9.52
N ALA A 96 13.59 3.72 -8.48
CA ALA A 96 14.21 4.76 -7.68
C ALA A 96 15.22 5.61 -8.47
N THR A 97 15.71 5.13 -9.61
CA THR A 97 16.58 5.95 -10.50
C THR A 97 15.85 7.12 -11.16
N VAL A 98 14.51 7.06 -11.27
CA VAL A 98 13.69 8.11 -11.88
C VAL A 98 12.82 8.87 -10.88
N ILE A 99 12.42 8.23 -9.78
CA ILE A 99 11.59 8.85 -8.74
C ILE A 99 12.12 8.50 -7.33
N GLU A 100 12.75 9.49 -6.71
CA GLU A 100 13.20 9.38 -5.32
C GLU A 100 12.04 9.58 -4.34
N PRO A 101 12.10 9.02 -3.12
CA PRO A 101 11.04 9.18 -2.11
C PRO A 101 10.74 10.65 -1.78
N GLU A 102 11.74 11.51 -1.71
CA GLU A 102 11.58 12.94 -1.47
C GLU A 102 10.80 13.65 -2.58
N VAL A 103 10.86 13.14 -3.82
CA VAL A 103 10.07 13.67 -4.93
C VAL A 103 8.59 13.32 -4.73
N LEU A 104 8.28 12.09 -4.29
CA LEU A 104 6.91 11.66 -3.97
C LEU A 104 6.28 12.55 -2.91
N ASP A 105 7.03 12.85 -1.83
CA ASP A 105 6.56 13.71 -0.75
C ASP A 105 6.28 15.14 -1.23
N ARG A 106 7.16 15.69 -2.08
CA ARG A 106 6.96 17.02 -2.70
C ARG A 106 5.76 17.05 -3.61
N MET A 107 5.56 16.03 -4.44
CA MET A 107 4.41 15.94 -5.35
C MET A 107 3.09 15.87 -4.59
N LEU A 108 3.01 15.04 -3.54
CA LEU A 108 1.81 14.95 -2.69
C LEU A 108 1.51 16.28 -2.00
N THR A 109 2.54 16.90 -1.41
CA THR A 109 2.40 18.21 -0.75
C THR A 109 1.92 19.27 -1.73
N ALA A 110 2.49 19.31 -2.94
CA ALA A 110 2.07 20.24 -3.99
C ALA A 110 0.62 20.01 -4.42
N ALA A 111 0.17 18.77 -4.55
CA ALA A 111 -1.21 18.44 -4.89
C ALA A 111 -2.20 18.91 -3.79
N ILE A 112 -1.86 18.72 -2.51
CA ILE A 112 -2.67 19.19 -1.38
C ILE A 112 -2.74 20.73 -1.36
N VAL A 113 -1.61 21.41 -1.57
CA VAL A 113 -1.55 22.88 -1.66
C VAL A 113 -2.38 23.39 -2.86
N LYS A 114 -2.29 22.75 -4.02
CA LYS A 114 -3.09 23.09 -5.19
C LYS A 114 -4.59 22.88 -4.94
N ALA A 115 -4.97 21.77 -4.28
CA ALA A 115 -6.36 21.49 -3.92
C ALA A 115 -6.93 22.55 -2.97
N LYS A 116 -6.11 23.07 -2.05
CA LYS A 116 -6.48 24.22 -1.19
C LYS A 116 -6.81 25.48 -1.99
N GLU A 117 -6.11 25.74 -3.09
CA GLU A 117 -6.27 26.96 -3.90
C GLU A 117 -7.45 26.86 -4.89
N THR A 118 -7.93 25.64 -5.17
CA THR A 118 -9.03 25.40 -6.11
C THR A 118 -10.36 25.51 -5.36
N ASP A 119 -10.75 26.76 -5.06
CA ASP A 119 -11.89 27.24 -4.26
C ASP A 119 -13.29 26.92 -4.87
N GLU A 120 -13.40 25.86 -5.68
CA GLU A 120 -14.65 25.49 -6.35
C GLU A 120 -15.59 24.64 -5.48
N MET A 121 -15.10 24.10 -4.37
CA MET A 121 -15.92 23.31 -3.43
C MET A 121 -16.23 24.14 -2.19
N THR A 122 -17.49 24.55 -2.03
CA THR A 122 -17.96 25.17 -0.77
C THR A 122 -18.03 24.10 0.32
N THR A 123 -16.90 23.84 0.99
CA THR A 123 -16.76 22.87 2.07
C THR A 123 -16.57 23.56 3.43
N THR A 124 -17.04 22.92 4.50
CA THR A 124 -16.87 23.41 5.88
C THR A 124 -15.42 23.20 6.32
N VAL A 125 -14.89 21.99 6.11
CA VAL A 125 -13.49 21.66 6.37
C VAL A 125 -12.66 22.00 5.14
N ASN A 126 -11.57 22.74 5.34
CA ASN A 126 -10.63 23.15 4.30
C ASN A 126 -9.18 22.95 4.75
N TYR A 127 -8.26 22.83 3.80
CA TYR A 127 -6.85 22.66 4.11
C TYR A 127 -6.19 23.94 4.68
N GLY A 128 -5.49 23.76 5.80
CA GLY A 128 -4.68 24.77 6.47
C GLY A 128 -3.25 24.81 5.98
N GLU A 129 -2.30 24.86 6.91
CA GLU A 129 -0.87 24.70 6.62
C GLU A 129 -0.59 23.23 6.28
N VAL A 130 0.30 23.00 5.32
CA VAL A 130 0.74 21.66 4.93
C VAL A 130 2.20 21.49 5.34
N SER A 131 2.48 20.45 6.11
CA SER A 131 3.84 20.10 6.53
C SER A 131 4.09 18.60 6.36
N SER A 132 5.35 18.17 6.45
CA SER A 132 5.74 16.76 6.44
C SER A 132 6.43 16.39 7.74
N ILE A 133 6.24 15.15 8.20
CA ILE A 133 6.96 14.59 9.34
C ILE A 133 7.47 13.18 9.07
N GLN A 134 8.60 12.85 9.69
CA GLN A 134 9.11 11.50 9.69
C GLN A 134 8.47 10.66 10.81
N LYS A 135 7.43 9.89 10.48
CA LYS A 135 6.61 9.13 11.44
C LYS A 135 7.38 8.04 12.20
N VAL A 136 8.47 7.52 11.64
CA VAL A 136 9.37 6.58 12.37
C VAL A 136 9.95 7.25 13.63
N LEU A 137 10.23 8.56 13.56
CA LEU A 137 10.72 9.36 14.68
C LEU A 137 9.59 9.96 15.53
N HIS A 138 8.41 10.16 14.94
CA HIS A 138 7.22 10.75 15.55
C HIS A 138 6.03 9.78 15.43
N SER A 139 6.02 8.74 16.27
CA SER A 139 5.00 7.67 16.19
C SER A 139 3.63 8.08 16.73
N ASP A 140 3.58 9.15 17.51
CA ASP A 140 2.35 9.61 18.14
C ASP A 140 1.52 10.40 17.12
N PRO A 141 0.18 10.27 17.12
CA PRO A 141 -0.67 11.09 16.30
C PRO A 141 -0.41 12.58 16.53
N ILE A 142 -0.41 13.35 15.46
CA ILE A 142 -0.29 14.81 15.53
C ILE A 142 -1.67 15.35 15.87
N ASP A 143 -1.72 16.05 16.99
CA ASP A 143 -2.94 16.63 17.52
C ASP A 143 -3.46 17.75 16.61
N ASP A 144 -4.77 17.81 16.41
CA ASP A 144 -5.47 18.84 15.63
C ASP A 144 -4.94 18.97 14.19
N SER A 145 -4.69 17.83 13.52
CA SER A 145 -4.18 17.80 12.15
C SER A 145 -4.66 16.58 11.36
N ILE A 146 -4.86 16.78 10.06
CA ILE A 146 -5.12 15.70 9.10
C ILE A 146 -3.80 15.00 8.81
N SER A 147 -3.64 13.77 9.28
CA SER A 147 -2.49 12.93 8.99
C SER A 147 -2.73 12.14 7.70
N VAL A 148 -1.84 12.28 6.72
CA VAL A 148 -1.86 11.54 5.46
C VAL A 148 -0.63 10.64 5.38
N THR A 149 -0.81 9.33 5.28
CA THR A 149 0.28 8.36 5.07
C THR A 149 0.08 7.64 3.75
N THR A 150 1.08 7.63 2.88
CA THR A 150 0.99 7.03 1.54
C THR A 150 1.90 5.83 1.32
N ASP A 151 1.39 4.86 0.57
CA ASP A 151 2.09 3.68 0.11
C ASP A 151 2.01 3.60 -1.42
N TYR A 152 3.14 3.32 -2.07
CA TYR A 152 3.27 3.17 -3.52
C TYR A 152 3.72 1.75 -3.83
N ILE A 153 2.93 1.00 -4.60
CA ILE A 153 3.14 -0.43 -4.81
C ILE A 153 2.92 -0.76 -6.29
N LEU A 154 3.95 -1.25 -6.96
CA LEU A 154 3.84 -1.91 -8.26
C LEU A 154 3.32 -3.33 -8.08
N SER A 155 2.47 -3.77 -9.02
CA SER A 155 1.99 -5.14 -9.12
C SER A 155 3.13 -6.15 -9.28
N GLU A 156 2.84 -7.43 -9.06
CA GLU A 156 3.84 -8.52 -9.19
C GLU A 156 4.49 -8.55 -10.58
N ASP A 157 3.69 -8.28 -11.61
CA ASP A 157 4.12 -8.19 -13.00
C ASP A 157 4.58 -6.78 -13.41
N ALA A 158 4.69 -5.86 -12.44
CA ALA A 158 5.00 -4.43 -12.62
C ALA A 158 4.20 -3.74 -13.74
N THR A 159 3.01 -4.22 -14.10
CA THR A 159 2.16 -3.57 -15.10
C THR A 159 1.35 -2.39 -14.54
N THR A 160 1.13 -2.37 -13.23
CA THR A 160 0.19 -1.46 -12.58
C THR A 160 0.76 -0.89 -11.30
N LEU A 161 0.68 0.43 -11.14
CA LEU A 161 0.98 1.12 -9.88
C LEU A 161 -0.30 1.31 -9.08
N LYS A 162 -0.25 0.96 -7.79
CA LYS A 162 -1.26 1.30 -6.80
C LYS A 162 -0.71 2.28 -5.79
N VAL A 163 -1.42 3.37 -5.56
CA VAL A 163 -1.14 4.35 -4.52
C VAL A 163 -2.25 4.28 -3.48
N ILE A 164 -1.91 4.08 -2.21
CA ILE A 164 -2.88 4.03 -1.11
C ILE A 164 -2.55 5.16 -0.15
N ALA A 165 -3.53 6.00 0.17
CA ALA A 165 -3.44 6.96 1.25
C ALA A 165 -4.35 6.53 2.41
N ASN A 166 -3.75 6.38 3.58
CA ASN A 166 -4.45 6.25 4.85
C ASN A 166 -4.53 7.63 5.48
N VAL A 167 -5.74 8.07 5.76
CA VAL A 167 -5.99 9.44 6.24
C VAL A 167 -6.72 9.36 7.56
N SER A 168 -6.27 10.15 8.53
CA SER A 168 -6.91 10.23 9.83
C SER A 168 -6.86 11.64 10.38
N TYR A 169 -7.82 11.99 11.21
CA TYR A 169 -7.83 13.23 11.96
C TYR A 169 -8.12 12.95 13.43
N GLU A 170 -7.29 13.53 14.31
CA GLU A 170 -7.40 13.41 15.76
C GLU A 170 -7.32 14.79 16.41
N ASN A 171 -8.12 15.02 17.44
CA ASN A 171 -8.04 16.20 18.28
C ASN A 171 -8.35 15.79 19.72
N LYS A 172 -7.39 15.95 20.63
CA LYS A 172 -7.49 15.50 22.03
C LYS A 172 -8.50 16.32 22.86
N GLU A 173 -8.87 17.50 22.39
CA GLU A 173 -9.86 18.35 23.06
C GLU A 173 -11.30 17.93 22.72
N ILE A 174 -11.50 17.20 21.62
CA ILE A 174 -12.80 16.70 21.18
C ILE A 174 -12.93 15.22 21.62
N PRO A 175 -13.87 14.89 22.51
CA PRO A 175 -14.08 13.51 22.93
C PRO A 175 -14.43 12.62 21.74
N TYR A 176 -13.79 11.47 21.67
CA TYR A 176 -14.13 10.45 20.67
C TYR A 176 -15.53 9.89 20.92
N VAL A 177 -16.33 9.82 19.85
CA VAL A 177 -17.65 9.18 19.84
C VAL A 177 -17.71 8.28 18.60
N THR A 178 -17.97 6.99 18.79
CA THR A 178 -18.17 6.07 17.67
C THR A 178 -19.39 6.49 16.84
N PRO A 179 -19.27 6.60 15.50
CA PRO A 179 -20.43 6.80 14.65
C PRO A 179 -21.23 5.50 14.42
N PHE A 180 -20.68 4.34 14.77
CA PHE A 180 -21.31 3.05 14.55
C PHE A 180 -22.24 2.66 15.69
N THR A 181 -23.31 1.96 15.33
CA THR A 181 -24.26 1.37 16.30
C THR A 181 -23.90 -0.09 16.55
N PHE A 182 -23.94 -0.52 17.80
CA PHE A 182 -23.61 -1.89 18.21
C PHE A 182 -24.78 -2.54 18.93
N GLU A 183 -25.01 -3.83 18.68
CA GLU A 183 -25.90 -4.64 19.49
C GLU A 183 -25.21 -4.96 20.83
N GLY A 184 -25.61 -4.27 21.89
CA GLY A 184 -25.07 -4.45 23.24
C GLY A 184 -24.05 -3.38 23.63
N SER A 185 -22.88 -3.79 24.11
CA SER A 185 -21.82 -2.87 24.51
C SER A 185 -20.94 -2.49 23.33
N VAL A 186 -20.52 -1.22 23.28
CA VAL A 186 -19.50 -0.74 22.33
C VAL A 186 -18.21 -1.56 22.50
N PRO A 187 -17.62 -2.11 21.42
CA PRO A 187 -16.34 -2.80 21.50
C PRO A 187 -15.24 -1.87 21.97
N LYS A 188 -14.28 -2.39 22.74
CA LYS A 188 -13.11 -1.60 23.21
C LYS A 188 -12.35 -0.88 22.09
N SER A 189 -12.31 -1.46 20.89
CA SER A 189 -11.67 -0.87 19.71
C SER A 189 -12.40 0.38 19.18
N GLU A 190 -13.60 0.65 19.65
CA GLU A 190 -14.42 1.83 19.35
C GLU A 190 -14.80 2.56 20.65
N GLU A 191 -13.98 2.48 21.69
CA GLU A 191 -14.02 3.37 22.86
C GLU A 191 -13.06 4.56 22.69
N GLU A 192 -12.06 4.43 21.82
CA GLU A 192 -11.06 5.44 21.50
C GLU A 192 -10.64 5.35 20.02
N GLY A 193 -10.03 6.41 19.50
CA GLY A 193 -9.45 6.43 18.17
C GLY A 193 -9.60 7.79 17.48
N PRO A 194 -9.24 7.86 16.19
CA PRO A 194 -9.38 9.10 15.44
C PRO A 194 -10.84 9.46 15.23
N LEU A 195 -11.12 10.77 15.25
CA LEU A 195 -12.44 11.34 14.97
C LEU A 195 -12.87 11.09 13.53
N TYR A 196 -11.89 11.05 12.62
CA TYR A 196 -12.09 10.68 11.24
C TYR A 196 -10.98 9.74 10.77
N LYS A 197 -11.35 8.74 9.96
CA LYS A 197 -10.41 7.90 9.23
C LYS A 197 -11.02 7.49 7.89
N ASN A 198 -10.21 7.40 6.84
CA ASN A 198 -10.60 6.72 5.61
C ASN A 198 -9.37 6.30 4.79
N ILE A 199 -9.63 5.54 3.72
CA ILE A 199 -8.64 5.04 2.77
C ILE A 199 -9.01 5.53 1.38
N PHE A 200 -7.98 6.02 0.67
CA PHE A 200 -8.06 6.45 -0.72
C PHE A 200 -7.09 5.63 -1.54
N ALA A 201 -7.58 5.01 -2.59
CA ALA A 201 -6.81 4.12 -3.43
C ALA A 201 -6.83 4.61 -4.88
N TYR A 202 -5.67 4.75 -5.47
CA TYR A 202 -5.51 5.02 -6.88
C TYR A 202 -4.86 3.83 -7.56
N ILE A 203 -5.45 3.37 -8.66
CA ILE A 203 -4.88 2.37 -9.56
C ILE A 203 -4.52 3.08 -10.86
N SER A 204 -3.28 2.93 -11.31
CA SER A 204 -2.80 3.52 -12.56
C SER A 204 -3.38 2.83 -13.79
N ASP A 205 -3.23 3.47 -14.94
CA ASP A 205 -3.39 2.80 -16.23
C ASP A 205 -2.45 1.58 -16.28
N GLN A 206 -2.98 0.44 -16.76
CA GLN A 206 -2.21 -0.80 -16.87
C GLN A 206 -1.31 -0.75 -18.11
N GLN A 207 -0.02 -1.04 -17.92
CA GLN A 207 0.92 -1.21 -19.02
C GLN A 207 0.77 -2.57 -19.70
N GLU A 208 0.94 -2.59 -21.02
CA GLU A 208 0.95 -3.84 -21.77
C GLU A 208 2.23 -4.63 -21.51
N ILE A 209 2.08 -5.93 -21.21
CA ILE A 209 3.20 -6.87 -21.19
C ILE A 209 3.67 -7.05 -22.65
N PRO A 210 4.94 -6.75 -22.97
CA PRO A 210 5.44 -6.93 -24.33
C PRO A 210 5.38 -8.41 -24.75
N PRO A 211 5.12 -8.72 -26.03
CA PRO A 211 5.13 -10.08 -26.52
C PRO A 211 6.53 -10.69 -26.37
N LEU A 212 6.60 -11.94 -25.92
CA LEU A 212 7.87 -12.64 -25.72
C LEU A 212 8.62 -12.82 -27.04
N THR A 213 9.77 -12.17 -27.16
CA THR A 213 10.68 -12.31 -28.32
C THR A 213 11.88 -13.21 -27.98
N ASP A 214 12.58 -13.72 -29.00
CA ASP A 214 13.81 -14.50 -28.80
C ASP A 214 14.91 -13.68 -28.12
N GLU A 215 14.94 -12.36 -28.36
CA GLU A 215 15.86 -11.43 -27.69
C GLU A 215 15.56 -11.32 -26.19
N MET A 216 14.28 -11.20 -25.82
CA MET A 216 13.86 -11.17 -24.42
C MET A 216 14.17 -12.49 -23.70
N LYS A 217 14.01 -13.64 -24.37
CA LYS A 217 14.42 -14.94 -23.80
C LYS A 217 15.92 -15.00 -23.56
N ALA A 218 16.72 -14.51 -24.51
CA ALA A 218 18.18 -14.45 -24.34
C ALA A 218 18.56 -13.52 -23.17
N GLU A 219 17.87 -12.38 -23.04
CA GLU A 219 18.07 -11.46 -21.92
C GLU A 219 17.69 -12.09 -20.56
N LEU A 220 16.53 -12.75 -20.46
CA LEU A 220 16.12 -13.47 -19.25
C LEU A 220 17.15 -14.52 -18.83
N VAL A 221 17.69 -15.28 -19.77
CA VAL A 221 18.73 -16.28 -19.49
C VAL A 221 19.97 -15.63 -18.88
N GLU A 222 20.39 -14.46 -19.35
CA GLU A 222 21.53 -13.74 -18.79
C GLU A 222 21.22 -13.14 -17.41
N ILE A 223 20.01 -12.60 -17.20
CA ILE A 223 19.56 -12.11 -15.89
C ILE A 223 19.51 -13.25 -14.86
N VAL A 224 18.96 -14.39 -15.25
CA VAL A 224 18.95 -15.59 -14.40
C VAL A 224 20.37 -16.02 -14.07
N LYS A 225 21.28 -16.12 -15.05
CA LYS A 225 22.68 -16.45 -14.74
C LYS A 225 23.32 -15.44 -13.79
N ALA A 226 23.13 -14.15 -14.02
CA ALA A 226 23.71 -13.09 -13.21
C ALA A 226 23.32 -13.21 -11.73
N SER A 227 22.05 -13.52 -11.43
CA SER A 227 21.57 -13.66 -10.04
C SER A 227 22.11 -14.88 -9.28
N TYR A 228 22.73 -15.83 -9.98
CA TYR A 228 23.34 -17.03 -9.37
C TYR A 228 24.88 -16.99 -9.36
N ARG A 229 25.52 -15.94 -9.89
CA ARG A 229 26.99 -15.83 -9.83
C ARG A 229 27.44 -15.55 -8.39
N ASP A 230 28.53 -16.19 -7.97
CA ASP A 230 29.19 -15.91 -6.70
C ASP A 230 30.07 -14.63 -6.74
N GLU A 231 30.75 -14.33 -5.64
CA GLU A 231 31.64 -13.16 -5.53
C GLU A 231 32.81 -13.18 -6.55
N ASP A 232 33.21 -14.37 -7.01
CA ASP A 232 34.22 -14.57 -8.05
C ASP A 232 33.62 -14.57 -9.47
N GLY A 233 32.32 -14.32 -9.58
CA GLY A 233 31.58 -14.27 -10.84
C GLY A 233 31.28 -15.64 -11.47
N GLN A 234 31.49 -16.74 -10.73
CA GLN A 234 31.31 -18.11 -11.18
C GLN A 234 29.88 -18.60 -10.93
N LEU A 235 29.38 -19.44 -11.84
CA LEU A 235 28.08 -20.09 -11.66
C LEU A 235 28.23 -21.33 -10.76
N PRO A 236 27.23 -21.66 -9.93
CA PRO A 236 27.23 -22.88 -9.15
C PRO A 236 27.29 -24.08 -10.08
N THR A 237 28.18 -25.03 -9.81
CA THR A 237 28.35 -26.24 -10.62
C THR A 237 27.67 -27.47 -10.03
N ASP A 238 27.31 -27.46 -8.75
CA ASP A 238 26.63 -28.54 -8.05
C ASP A 238 25.78 -28.03 -6.86
N GLY A 239 25.14 -28.96 -6.14
CA GLY A 239 24.34 -28.65 -4.96
C GLY A 239 22.94 -28.06 -5.22
N VAL A 240 22.35 -27.45 -4.20
CA VAL A 240 20.98 -26.91 -4.23
C VAL A 240 20.89 -25.69 -5.16
N ALA A 241 21.90 -24.82 -5.15
CA ALA A 241 21.96 -23.64 -6.00
C ALA A 241 22.00 -24.01 -7.49
N PHE A 242 22.82 -24.99 -7.89
CA PHE A 242 22.88 -25.48 -9.27
C PHE A 242 21.54 -26.07 -9.76
N LYS A 243 20.85 -26.84 -8.92
CA LYS A 243 19.52 -27.39 -9.26
C LYS A 243 18.49 -26.29 -9.51
N LYS A 244 18.51 -25.22 -8.70
CA LYS A 244 17.62 -24.08 -8.87
C LYS A 244 17.97 -23.27 -10.12
N LEU A 245 19.25 -22.97 -10.34
CA LEU A 245 19.72 -22.34 -11.57
C LEU A 245 19.25 -23.10 -12.80
N THR A 246 19.41 -24.44 -12.80
CA THR A 246 18.97 -25.27 -13.93
C THR A 246 17.47 -25.15 -14.18
N ARG A 247 16.65 -25.22 -13.13
CA ARG A 247 15.20 -25.07 -13.22
C ARG A 247 14.80 -23.67 -13.72
N ASP A 248 15.41 -22.62 -13.20
CA ASP A 248 15.11 -21.24 -13.60
C ASP A 248 15.54 -20.98 -15.05
N LEU A 249 16.64 -21.58 -15.50
CA LEU A 249 17.08 -21.54 -16.90
C LEU A 249 16.17 -22.35 -17.85
N GLU A 250 15.53 -23.42 -17.36
CA GLU A 250 14.51 -24.15 -18.12
C GLU A 250 13.24 -23.30 -18.28
N ASN A 251 12.78 -22.66 -17.21
CA ASN A 251 11.63 -21.76 -17.25
C ASN A 251 11.88 -20.56 -18.17
N ALA A 252 13.04 -19.90 -18.06
CA ALA A 252 13.39 -18.75 -18.89
C ALA A 252 13.47 -19.05 -20.40
N LYS A 253 13.50 -20.33 -20.79
CA LYS A 253 13.51 -20.78 -22.19
C LYS A 253 12.14 -21.23 -22.69
N ASP A 254 11.13 -21.28 -21.83
CA ASP A 254 9.79 -21.65 -22.25
C ASP A 254 9.13 -20.53 -23.08
N ASP A 255 7.95 -20.81 -23.63
CA ASP A 255 7.20 -19.85 -24.47
C ASP A 255 6.25 -18.96 -23.65
N LYS A 256 6.48 -18.83 -22.33
CA LYS A 256 5.63 -18.10 -21.40
C LYS A 256 6.48 -17.16 -20.54
N LEU A 257 5.84 -16.14 -19.99
CA LEU A 257 6.42 -15.31 -18.95
C LEU A 257 5.63 -15.56 -17.68
N SER A 258 6.32 -15.90 -16.60
CA SER A 258 5.75 -15.73 -15.26
C SER A 258 5.61 -14.23 -14.93
N ASN A 259 4.74 -13.88 -13.98
CA ASN A 259 4.57 -12.49 -13.56
C ASN A 259 5.90 -11.84 -13.16
N GLY A 260 6.74 -12.56 -12.40
CA GLY A 260 8.06 -12.08 -12.00
C GLY A 260 9.11 -11.98 -13.12
N GLU A 261 8.87 -12.58 -14.30
CA GLU A 261 9.72 -12.38 -15.49
C GLU A 261 9.17 -11.26 -16.37
N ALA A 262 7.83 -11.15 -16.49
CA ALA A 262 7.18 -10.02 -17.13
C ALA A 262 7.56 -8.70 -16.47
N SER A 263 7.68 -8.70 -15.14
CA SER A 263 8.01 -7.50 -14.36
C SER A 263 9.37 -6.88 -14.67
N ILE A 264 10.34 -7.68 -15.10
CA ILE A 264 11.66 -7.20 -15.55
C ILE A 264 11.51 -6.28 -16.77
N PHE A 265 10.59 -6.62 -17.68
CA PHE A 265 10.41 -5.89 -18.93
C PHE A 265 9.44 -4.73 -18.80
N THR A 266 8.42 -4.87 -17.98
CA THR A 266 7.45 -3.79 -17.72
C THR A 266 8.02 -2.73 -16.78
N ALA A 267 8.92 -3.08 -15.85
CA ALA A 267 9.63 -2.09 -15.01
C ALA A 267 10.36 -1.03 -15.86
N LYS A 268 11.05 -1.45 -16.93
CA LYS A 268 11.75 -0.55 -17.86
C LYS A 268 10.82 0.49 -18.48
N LYS A 269 9.58 0.12 -18.81
CA LYS A 269 8.61 1.06 -19.38
C LYS A 269 8.17 2.14 -18.40
N TRP A 270 8.24 1.90 -17.09
CA TRP A 270 8.03 2.95 -16.09
C TRP A 270 9.17 3.95 -16.02
N THR A 271 10.38 3.57 -16.43
CA THR A 271 11.59 4.41 -16.38
C THR A 271 11.96 5.02 -17.74
N GLU A 272 11.36 4.54 -18.83
CA GLU A 272 11.46 5.13 -20.17
C GLU A 272 11.10 6.63 -20.20
N ASN A 273 11.79 7.39 -21.06
CA ASN A 273 11.60 8.84 -21.22
C ASN A 273 11.66 9.59 -19.87
N ASP A 274 12.69 9.30 -19.07
CA ASP A 274 12.90 9.87 -17.74
C ASP A 274 11.70 9.65 -16.79
N GLY A 275 10.97 8.55 -16.99
CA GLY A 275 9.81 8.17 -16.19
C GLY A 275 8.56 9.00 -16.43
N GLU A 276 8.40 9.66 -17.59
CA GLU A 276 7.25 10.53 -17.91
C GLU A 276 5.90 9.87 -17.58
N PHE A 277 5.72 8.59 -17.93
CA PHE A 277 4.51 7.84 -17.61
C PHE A 277 4.29 7.70 -16.11
N LEU A 278 5.33 7.35 -15.35
CA LEU A 278 5.29 7.21 -13.90
C LEU A 278 4.92 8.54 -13.22
N TYR A 279 5.59 9.63 -13.60
CA TYR A 279 5.31 10.97 -13.08
C TYR A 279 3.85 11.39 -13.33
N ARG A 280 3.32 11.11 -14.52
CA ARG A 280 1.93 11.42 -14.85
C ARG A 280 0.93 10.65 -13.99
N GLU A 281 1.12 9.35 -13.82
CA GLU A 281 0.21 8.53 -13.01
C GLU A 281 0.31 8.89 -11.52
N LEU A 282 1.50 9.22 -11.02
CA LEU A 282 1.69 9.74 -9.66
C LEU A 282 1.00 11.08 -9.45
N ALA A 283 1.11 12.01 -10.40
CA ALA A 283 0.42 13.30 -10.34
C ALA A 283 -1.11 13.12 -10.31
N LYS A 284 -1.66 12.25 -11.17
CA LYS A 284 -3.09 11.89 -11.13
C LYS A 284 -3.49 11.30 -9.78
N ALA A 285 -2.67 10.40 -9.23
CA ALA A 285 -2.93 9.79 -7.92
C ALA A 285 -2.98 10.83 -6.80
N HIS A 286 -2.01 11.74 -6.75
CA HIS A 286 -1.94 12.78 -5.72
C HIS A 286 -3.06 13.81 -5.87
N ASP A 287 -3.40 14.23 -7.10
CA ASP A 287 -4.54 15.12 -7.36
C ASP A 287 -5.87 14.46 -6.90
N PHE A 288 -6.05 13.17 -7.20
CA PHE A 288 -7.21 12.39 -6.72
C PHE A 288 -7.27 12.35 -5.19
N ILE A 289 -6.18 11.96 -4.52
CA ILE A 289 -6.11 11.88 -3.05
C ILE A 289 -6.41 13.24 -2.42
N ALA A 290 -5.73 14.30 -2.89
CA ALA A 290 -5.88 15.64 -2.36
C ALA A 290 -7.31 16.17 -2.48
N ARG A 291 -7.99 15.92 -3.60
CA ARG A 291 -9.39 16.31 -3.82
C ARG A 291 -10.34 15.52 -2.93
N TYR A 292 -10.22 14.20 -2.93
CA TYR A 292 -11.22 13.33 -2.31
C TYR A 292 -11.14 13.28 -0.79
N ILE A 293 -9.99 13.58 -0.18
CA ILE A 293 -9.90 13.77 1.28
C ILE A 293 -10.88 14.86 1.75
N ILE A 294 -10.89 16.03 1.11
CA ILE A 294 -11.77 17.14 1.52
C ILE A 294 -13.23 16.81 1.26
N ILE A 295 -13.54 16.20 0.11
CA ILE A 295 -14.90 15.75 -0.20
C ILE A 295 -15.41 14.81 0.90
N ASP A 296 -14.60 13.80 1.24
CA ASP A 296 -14.99 12.78 2.19
C ASP A 296 -15.04 13.26 3.63
N MET A 297 -14.13 14.15 4.05
CA MET A 297 -14.18 14.75 5.38
C MET A 297 -15.47 15.56 5.59
N ASN A 298 -16.03 16.14 4.54
CA ASN A 298 -17.32 16.85 4.59
C ASN A 298 -18.54 15.93 4.37
N ASP A 299 -18.34 14.63 4.14
CA ASP A 299 -19.41 13.63 4.01
C ASP A 299 -19.64 12.91 5.35
N THR A 300 -20.72 13.27 6.03
CA THR A 300 -21.14 12.70 7.32
C THR A 300 -21.79 11.32 7.23
N SER A 301 -21.96 10.76 6.02
CA SER A 301 -22.60 9.45 5.84
C SER A 301 -21.79 8.32 6.49
N ILE A 302 -22.50 7.51 7.27
CA ILE A 302 -21.96 6.33 7.93
C ILE A 302 -22.14 5.14 6.96
N PRO A 303 -21.06 4.58 6.40
CA PRO A 303 -21.17 3.45 5.49
C PRO A 303 -21.56 2.17 6.21
N SER A 304 -22.12 1.21 5.48
CA SER A 304 -22.38 -0.15 5.92
C SER A 304 -21.50 -1.17 5.19
N ILE A 305 -21.11 -2.22 5.91
CA ILE A 305 -20.42 -3.39 5.33
C ILE A 305 -21.33 -4.24 4.43
N GLU A 306 -22.60 -3.86 4.32
CA GLU A 306 -23.61 -4.49 3.46
C GLU A 306 -23.95 -3.63 2.22
N ASP A 307 -23.39 -2.41 2.12
CA ASP A 307 -23.64 -1.53 0.99
C ASP A 307 -23.06 -2.10 -0.31
N GLU A 308 -23.57 -1.64 -1.44
CA GLU A 308 -23.01 -1.92 -2.76
C GLU A 308 -22.01 -0.81 -3.16
N ASP A 309 -21.06 -1.16 -4.04
CA ASP A 309 -20.15 -0.18 -4.63
C ASP A 309 -20.93 0.88 -5.41
N VAL A 310 -20.58 2.16 -5.23
CA VAL A 310 -21.22 3.29 -5.92
C VAL A 310 -20.20 4.07 -6.72
N ILE A 311 -20.38 4.16 -8.03
CA ILE A 311 -19.62 5.09 -8.87
C ILE A 311 -20.09 6.52 -8.56
N VAL A 312 -19.17 7.35 -8.04
CA VAL A 312 -19.44 8.73 -7.63
C VAL A 312 -19.01 9.75 -8.69
N GLU A 313 -18.06 9.40 -9.55
CA GLU A 313 -17.59 10.23 -10.65
C GLU A 313 -17.05 9.35 -11.79
N GLU A 314 -17.33 9.76 -13.03
CA GLU A 314 -16.72 9.21 -14.24
C GLU A 314 -15.96 10.35 -14.95
N LEU A 315 -14.69 10.11 -15.27
CA LEU A 315 -13.83 11.07 -15.94
C LEU A 315 -13.79 10.81 -17.45
N GLU A 316 -13.31 11.80 -18.22
CA GLU A 316 -13.28 11.74 -19.69
C GLU A 316 -12.41 10.60 -20.25
N ASP A 317 -11.43 10.12 -19.49
CA ASP A 317 -10.56 8.99 -19.84
C ASP A 317 -11.17 7.63 -19.45
N PHE A 318 -12.48 7.58 -19.18
CA PHE A 318 -13.20 6.41 -18.68
C PHE A 318 -12.74 5.93 -17.30
N ARG A 319 -11.92 6.72 -16.58
CA ARG A 319 -11.60 6.45 -15.19
C ARG A 319 -12.85 6.66 -14.34
N THR A 320 -13.11 5.71 -13.47
CA THR A 320 -14.18 5.78 -12.50
C THR A 320 -13.60 6.05 -11.12
N ILE A 321 -14.36 6.79 -10.32
CA ILE A 321 -14.13 6.91 -8.90
C ILE A 321 -15.31 6.25 -8.21
N THR A 322 -15.01 5.21 -7.45
CA THR A 322 -15.98 4.38 -6.77
C THR A 322 -15.83 4.56 -5.27
N ARG A 323 -16.94 4.82 -4.59
CA ARG A 323 -17.02 4.65 -3.14
C ARG A 323 -17.33 3.19 -2.86
N ALA A 324 -16.37 2.51 -2.27
CA ALA A 324 -16.47 1.09 -1.96
C ALA A 324 -17.65 0.84 -1.01
N GLY A 325 -18.54 -0.06 -1.40
CA GLY A 325 -19.56 -0.63 -0.55
C GLY A 325 -19.14 -2.02 -0.12
N GLY A 326 -19.72 -2.47 0.99
CA GLY A 326 -19.54 -3.85 1.39
C GLY A 326 -18.18 -4.10 2.05
N VAL A 327 -18.12 -5.17 2.84
CA VAL A 327 -16.88 -5.66 3.49
C VAL A 327 -16.14 -4.60 4.34
N VAL A 328 -14.91 -4.89 4.72
CA VAL A 328 -14.10 -4.03 5.61
C VAL A 328 -13.61 -2.73 4.95
N ASN A 329 -13.77 -2.57 3.63
CA ASN A 329 -13.34 -1.37 2.91
C ASN A 329 -14.49 -0.37 2.70
N ALA A 330 -15.68 -0.65 3.23
CA ALA A 330 -16.84 0.21 3.04
C ALA A 330 -16.55 1.69 3.39
N GLY A 331 -16.97 2.58 2.49
CA GLY A 331 -16.73 4.02 2.51
C GLY A 331 -15.39 4.50 1.96
N SER A 332 -14.45 3.61 1.61
CA SER A 332 -13.19 3.99 0.96
C SER A 332 -13.43 4.51 -0.45
N TYR A 333 -12.55 5.36 -0.96
CA TYR A 333 -12.59 5.81 -2.37
C TYR A 333 -11.54 5.09 -3.19
N VAL A 334 -11.93 4.57 -4.35
CA VAL A 334 -11.05 3.89 -5.29
C VAL A 334 -11.16 4.53 -6.67
N SER A 335 -10.05 5.03 -7.19
CA SER A 335 -9.93 5.50 -8.56
C SER A 335 -9.34 4.41 -9.45
N THR A 336 -10.10 3.95 -10.43
CA THR A 336 -9.70 2.88 -11.35
C THR A 336 -9.85 3.32 -12.81
N PRO A 337 -8.87 3.03 -13.69
CA PRO A 337 -9.02 3.34 -15.10
C PRO A 337 -10.02 2.40 -15.77
N GLY A 338 -10.64 2.85 -16.86
CA GLY A 338 -11.65 2.06 -17.58
C GLY A 338 -11.11 0.75 -18.18
N ASN A 339 -9.80 0.63 -18.35
CA ASN A 339 -9.13 -0.59 -18.84
C ASN A 339 -8.64 -1.52 -17.72
N TYR A 340 -8.93 -1.23 -16.44
CA TYR A 340 -8.46 -2.06 -15.34
C TYR A 340 -9.06 -3.46 -15.40
N VAL A 341 -8.20 -4.47 -15.49
CA VAL A 341 -8.60 -5.87 -15.39
C VAL A 341 -8.36 -6.34 -13.95
N GLY A 342 -9.41 -6.77 -13.25
CA GLY A 342 -9.36 -7.19 -11.84
C GLY A 342 -8.47 -8.42 -11.52
N THR A 343 -7.67 -8.89 -12.47
CA THR A 343 -6.71 -9.99 -12.32
C THR A 343 -5.31 -9.53 -11.92
N VAL A 344 -5.05 -8.21 -11.87
CA VAL A 344 -3.76 -7.68 -11.40
C VAL A 344 -3.55 -8.04 -9.92
N THR A 345 -2.38 -8.59 -9.60
CA THR A 345 -2.02 -8.97 -8.21
C THR A 345 -0.87 -8.11 -7.70
N PHE A 346 -0.95 -7.66 -6.45
CA PHE A 346 0.05 -6.79 -5.82
C PHE A 346 1.04 -7.54 -4.92
N GLY A 347 1.13 -8.86 -5.09
CA GLY A 347 1.89 -9.75 -4.21
C GLY A 347 1.30 -9.81 -2.79
N ASN A 348 1.87 -10.71 -1.97
CA ASN A 348 1.65 -10.73 -0.53
C ASN A 348 2.85 -10.19 0.27
N ALA A 349 3.96 -9.91 -0.40
CA ALA A 349 5.15 -9.30 0.13
C ALA A 349 5.58 -8.16 -0.80
N GLN A 350 6.40 -7.27 -0.27
CA GLN A 350 6.87 -6.07 -0.96
C GLN A 350 8.38 -5.97 -0.77
N ALA A 351 9.08 -5.65 -1.85
CA ALA A 351 10.47 -5.23 -1.78
C ALA A 351 10.54 -3.70 -1.83
N VAL A 352 11.54 -3.16 -1.13
CA VAL A 352 11.97 -1.76 -1.18
C VAL A 352 13.42 -1.74 -1.67
N THR A 353 13.95 -0.57 -2.00
CA THR A 353 15.36 -0.42 -2.36
C THR A 353 16.28 -0.79 -1.20
N GLU A 354 17.52 -1.19 -1.51
CA GLU A 354 18.53 -1.45 -0.49
C GLU A 354 18.78 -0.21 0.38
N GLU A 355 18.86 0.97 -0.25
CA GLU A 355 19.02 2.26 0.45
C GLU A 355 17.86 2.56 1.41
N ALA A 356 16.62 2.26 1.01
CA ALA A 356 15.46 2.43 1.86
C ALA A 356 15.45 1.46 3.06
N GLU A 357 15.90 0.21 2.87
CA GLU A 357 16.04 -0.76 3.98
C GLU A 357 17.05 -0.25 5.02
N ASP A 358 18.21 0.23 4.57
CA ASP A 358 19.25 0.77 5.42
C ASP A 358 18.80 2.04 6.16
N ARG A 359 18.14 2.96 5.44
CA ARG A 359 17.58 4.17 6.03
C ARG A 359 16.53 3.85 7.10
N LEU A 360 15.61 2.93 6.82
CA LEU A 360 14.61 2.48 7.79
C LEU A 360 15.26 1.86 9.03
N TYR A 361 16.30 1.05 8.83
CA TYR A 361 17.03 0.43 9.94
C TYR A 361 17.66 1.49 10.86
N GLU A 362 18.33 2.48 10.30
CA GLU A 362 18.94 3.56 11.11
C GLU A 362 17.88 4.44 11.77
N LEU A 363 16.79 4.80 11.09
CA LEU A 363 15.68 5.55 11.69
C LEU A 363 15.05 4.81 12.87
N HIS A 364 14.82 3.50 12.76
CA HIS A 364 14.31 2.70 13.87
C HIS A 364 15.29 2.63 15.04
N LYS A 365 16.59 2.54 14.77
CA LYS A 365 17.64 2.55 15.77
C LYS A 365 17.71 3.89 16.50
N GLU A 366 17.54 5.01 15.79
CA GLU A 366 17.43 6.35 16.37
C GLU A 366 16.17 6.53 17.22
N ALA A 367 15.00 6.13 16.71
CA ALA A 367 13.74 6.18 17.44
C ALA A 367 13.81 5.40 18.77
N ARG A 368 14.43 4.21 18.75
CA ARG A 368 14.68 3.41 19.96
C ARG A 368 15.58 4.12 20.97
N LYS A 369 16.63 4.81 20.51
CA LYS A 369 17.51 5.62 21.38
C LYS A 369 16.76 6.80 21.98
N ALA A 370 15.92 7.49 21.20
CA ALA A 370 15.13 8.63 21.66
C ALA A 370 14.11 8.22 22.74
N LYS A 371 13.40 7.10 22.55
CA LYS A 371 12.46 6.57 23.56
C LYS A 371 13.15 6.21 24.87
N LYS A 372 14.37 5.64 24.83
CA LYS A 372 15.16 5.34 26.04
C LYS A 372 15.64 6.57 26.82
N LYS A 373 15.65 7.77 26.22
CA LYS A 373 16.02 9.02 26.92
C LYS A 373 14.83 9.73 27.56
N LYS A 374 13.60 9.41 27.15
CA LYS A 374 12.35 10.00 27.68
C LYS A 374 11.83 9.25 28.92
N ASN A 375 12.26 8.01 29.12
CA ASN A 375 12.02 7.19 30.31
C ASN A 375 13.26 7.21 31.21
#